data_AF-A0A2V1D3D2-F1
#
_entry.id   AF-A0A2V1D3D2-F1
#
_cell.length_a   1.000
_cell.length_b   1.000
_cell.length_c   1.000
_cell.angle_alpha   90.00
_cell.angle_beta   90.00
_cell.angle_gamma   90.00
#
_symmetry.space_group_name_H-M   'P 1'
#
loop_
_entity.id
_entity.type
_entity.pdbx_description
1 polymer ?
#
loop_
_entity_poly.entity_id
_entity_poly.type
_entity_poly.pdbx_seq_one_letter_code
_entity_poly.pdbx_strand_id
1 'polypeptide(L)'
;AAVTQADFDKYMDRMERPEMTEEEIKDKLPEFLKSRVKAFSPAEANKLPPHRQGVDHAIVLADDSRVARPHIYGLTRMEAEAVKVYIDEMLGKGY
;
A
#
# COMPACT_ATOMS: atom_id res chain seq x y z
N ALA A 1 -17.01 -11.83 -0.58
CA ALA A 1 -15.83 -12.68 -0.84
C ALA A 1 -15.14 -12.88 0.49
N ALA A 2 -14.99 -14.12 0.96
CA ALA A 2 -14.27 -14.40 2.20
C ALA A 2 -12.77 -14.52 1.87
N VAL A 3 -11.91 -13.86 2.65
CA VAL A 3 -10.45 -14.05 2.56
C VAL A 3 -10.16 -15.52 2.82
N THR A 4 -9.45 -16.21 1.92
CA THR A 4 -9.08 -17.61 2.15
C THR A 4 -7.76 -17.69 2.93
N GLN A 5 -7.49 -18.83 3.57
CA GLN A 5 -6.21 -19.05 4.25
C GLN A 5 -5.03 -18.90 3.28
N ALA A 6 -5.17 -19.36 2.03
CA ALA A 6 -4.14 -19.20 1.01
C ALA A 6 -3.87 -17.73 0.64
N ASP A 7 -4.89 -16.87 0.67
CA ASP A 7 -4.72 -15.44 0.44
C ASP A 7 -3.96 -14.78 1.59
N PHE A 8 -4.24 -15.22 2.83
CA PHE A 8 -3.54 -14.76 4.04
C PHE A 8 -2.07 -15.17 4.02
N ASP A 9 -1.78 -16.45 3.73
CA ASP A 9 -0.42 -16.97 3.68
C ASP A 9 0.38 -16.26 2.59
N LYS A 10 -0.19 -16.07 1.40
CA LYS A 10 0.44 -15.30 0.31
C LYS A 10 0.74 -13.85 0.70
N TYR A 11 -0.12 -13.24 1.51
CA TYR A 11 0.09 -11.88 2.00
C TYR A 11 1.25 -11.82 3.00
N MET A 12 1.31 -12.77 3.94
CA MET A 12 2.41 -12.87 4.91
C MET A 12 3.74 -13.20 4.22
N ASP A 13 3.75 -14.12 3.26
CA ASP A 13 4.93 -14.42 2.44
C ASP A 13 5.46 -13.18 1.69
N ARG A 14 4.55 -12.31 1.22
CA ARG A 14 4.96 -11.06 0.56
C ARG A 14 5.58 -10.08 1.54
N MET A 15 5.05 -10.00 2.75
CA MET A 15 5.56 -9.14 3.83
C MET A 15 6.96 -9.55 4.28
N GLU A 16 7.21 -10.86 4.35
CA GLU A 16 8.50 -11.39 4.81
C GLU A 16 9.60 -11.39 3.75
N ARG A 17 9.24 -11.17 2.47
CA ARG A 17 10.23 -11.13 1.39
C ARG A 17 11.14 -9.90 1.52
N PRO A 18 12.47 -10.10 1.46
CA PRO A 18 13.39 -8.98 1.45
C PRO A 18 13.16 -8.12 0.21
N GLU A 19 13.35 -6.80 0.35
CA GLU A 19 13.26 -5.88 -0.77
C GLU A 19 14.36 -6.19 -1.80
N MET A 20 13.98 -6.22 -3.08
CA MET A 20 14.92 -6.44 -4.18
C MET A 20 15.94 -5.30 -4.28
N THR A 21 17.20 -5.66 -4.52
CA THR A 21 18.28 -4.69 -4.74
C THR A 21 18.14 -3.99 -6.09
N GLU A 22 18.73 -2.81 -6.23
CA GLU A 22 18.65 -2.01 -7.47
C GLU A 22 19.25 -2.76 -8.67
N GLU A 23 20.29 -3.56 -8.44
CA GLU A 23 20.94 -4.39 -9.46
C GLU A 23 20.01 -5.48 -9.99
N GLU A 24 19.33 -6.20 -9.09
CA GLU A 24 18.35 -7.22 -9.47
C GLU A 24 17.16 -6.62 -10.23
N ILE A 25 16.74 -5.39 -9.88
CA ILE A 25 15.69 -4.67 -10.60
C ILE A 25 16.17 -4.35 -12.02
N LYS A 26 17.38 -3.82 -12.15
CA LYS A 26 17.96 -3.42 -13.44
C LYS A 26 18.12 -4.60 -14.40
N ASP A 27 18.43 -5.78 -13.89
CA ASP A 27 18.58 -7.00 -14.69
C ASP A 27 17.23 -7.51 -15.22
N LYS A 28 16.15 -7.33 -14.46
CA LYS A 28 14.78 -7.68 -14.89
C LYS A 28 14.14 -6.64 -15.81
N LEU A 29 14.68 -5.43 -15.84
CA LEU A 29 14.10 -4.34 -16.63
C LEU A 29 14.54 -4.39 -18.11
N PRO A 30 13.60 -4.20 -19.04
CA PRO A 30 13.92 -3.92 -20.43
C PRO A 30 14.86 -2.72 -20.58
N GLU A 31 15.70 -2.72 -21.60
CA GLU A 31 16.78 -1.74 -21.78
C GLU A 31 16.30 -0.27 -21.77
N PHE A 32 15.14 0.00 -22.36
CA PHE A 32 14.54 1.33 -22.37
C PHE A 32 14.11 1.85 -20.98
N LEU A 33 13.91 0.95 -20.00
CA LEU A 33 13.53 1.27 -18.63
C LEU A 33 14.72 1.26 -17.67
N LYS A 34 15.90 0.80 -18.10
CA LYS A 34 17.12 0.80 -17.26
C LYS A 34 17.55 2.21 -16.82
N SER A 35 17.13 3.25 -17.53
CA SER A 35 17.32 4.65 -17.11
C SER A 35 16.41 5.08 -15.96
N ARG A 36 15.30 4.36 -15.73
CA ARG A 36 14.28 4.66 -14.73
C ARG A 36 14.23 3.63 -13.60
N VAL A 37 15.31 2.89 -13.37
CA VAL A 37 15.39 1.81 -12.35
C VAL A 37 14.90 2.29 -10.98
N LYS A 38 15.27 3.51 -10.59
CA LYS A 38 14.83 4.12 -9.33
C LYS A 38 13.29 4.18 -9.18
N ALA A 39 12.54 4.36 -10.28
CA ALA A 39 11.08 4.38 -10.25
C ALA A 39 10.46 3.01 -9.95
N PHE A 40 11.24 1.94 -10.01
CA PHE A 40 10.83 0.56 -9.68
C PHE A 40 11.35 0.12 -8.31
N SER A 41 12.04 0.99 -7.56
CA SER A 41 12.54 0.68 -6.22
C SER A 41 11.38 0.53 -5.22
N PRO A 42 11.21 -0.64 -4.58
CA PRO A 42 10.20 -0.84 -3.53
C PRO A 42 10.39 0.14 -2.36
N ALA A 43 11.64 0.38 -1.96
CA ALA A 43 11.99 1.30 -0.89
C ALA A 43 11.52 2.74 -1.15
N GLU A 44 11.72 3.24 -2.38
CA GLU A 44 11.25 4.58 -2.75
C GLU A 44 9.72 4.62 -2.91
N ALA A 45 9.10 3.54 -3.39
CA ALA A 45 7.64 3.43 -3.50
C ALA A 45 6.95 3.41 -2.12
N ASN A 46 7.63 2.91 -1.08
CA ASN A 46 7.13 2.87 0.29
C ASN A 46 7.22 4.21 1.03
N LYS A 47 7.87 5.24 0.44
CA LYS A 47 7.98 6.57 1.04
C LYS A 47 6.85 7.46 0.56
N LEU A 48 6.11 8.07 1.49
CA LEU A 48 5.10 9.06 1.15
C LEU A 48 5.78 10.26 0.45
N PRO A 49 5.32 10.69 -0.74
CA PRO A 49 5.84 11.88 -1.37
C PRO A 49 5.52 13.12 -0.51
N PRO A 50 6.35 14.17 -0.55
CA PRO A 50 6.03 15.41 0.16
C PRO A 50 4.75 16.02 -0.39
N HIS A 51 4.08 16.82 0.44
CA HIS A 51 2.92 17.60 -0.01
C HIS A 51 3.26 18.50 -1.19
N ARG A 52 2.43 18.46 -2.22
CA ARG A 52 2.64 19.19 -3.48
C ARG A 52 1.54 20.23 -3.64
N GLN A 53 1.89 21.49 -3.48
CA GLN A 53 0.97 22.61 -3.70
C GLN A 53 0.41 22.57 -5.13
N GLY A 54 -0.92 22.64 -5.24
CA GLY A 54 -1.63 22.62 -6.53
C GLY A 54 -1.70 21.25 -7.23
N VAL A 55 -1.06 20.21 -6.70
CA VAL A 55 -1.13 18.83 -7.22
C VAL A 55 -1.98 17.94 -6.31
N ASP A 56 -1.86 18.10 -5.00
CA ASP A 56 -2.67 17.32 -4.05
C ASP A 56 -4.15 17.74 -4.17
N HIS A 57 -5.04 16.74 -4.26
CA HIS A 57 -6.46 16.98 -4.53
C HIS A 57 -7.21 17.40 -3.26
N ALA A 58 -7.95 18.50 -3.36
CA ALA A 58 -8.94 18.87 -2.36
C ALA A 58 -10.22 18.03 -2.54
N ILE A 59 -10.74 17.45 -1.45
CA ILE A 59 -12.06 16.83 -1.42
C ILE A 59 -13.06 17.90 -1.04
N VAL A 60 -13.77 18.45 -2.02
CA VAL A 60 -14.82 19.45 -1.81
C VAL A 60 -16.13 18.73 -1.51
N LEU A 61 -16.71 19.04 -0.35
CA LEU A 61 -18.02 18.50 0.05
C LEU A 61 -19.14 19.28 -0.64
N ALA A 62 -20.24 18.59 -0.95
CA ALA A 62 -21.46 19.27 -1.38
C ALA A 62 -22.09 20.05 -0.21
N ASP A 63 -22.76 21.14 -0.55
CA ASP A 63 -23.53 21.94 0.42
C ASP A 63 -24.54 21.04 1.16
N ASP A 64 -24.65 21.23 2.48
CA ASP A 64 -25.50 20.46 3.40
C ASP A 64 -25.18 18.96 3.56
N SER A 65 -24.04 18.49 3.05
CA SER A 65 -23.62 17.10 3.28
C SER A 65 -23.35 16.80 4.76
N ARG A 66 -23.92 15.70 5.26
CA ARG A 66 -23.70 15.21 6.62
C ARG A 66 -22.75 14.01 6.59
N VAL A 67 -21.87 13.93 7.58
CA VAL A 67 -20.98 12.76 7.75
C VAL A 67 -21.84 11.52 7.99
N ALA A 68 -21.78 10.56 7.07
CA ALA A 68 -22.42 9.26 7.25
C ALA A 68 -21.78 8.52 8.44
N ARG A 69 -22.60 7.89 9.27
CA ARG A 69 -22.15 7.01 10.35
C ARG A 69 -22.60 5.59 10.07
N PRO A 70 -21.94 4.87 9.15
CA PRO A 70 -22.32 3.52 8.81
C PRO A 70 -22.07 2.56 9.99
N HIS A 71 -22.84 1.48 10.03
CA HIS A 71 -22.58 0.37 10.94
C HIS A 71 -21.33 -0.37 10.47
N ILE A 72 -20.36 -0.55 11.36
CA ILE A 72 -19.15 -1.34 11.07
C ILE A 72 -19.45 -2.80 11.38
N TYR A 73 -19.40 -3.64 10.35
CA TYR A 73 -19.56 -5.09 10.53
C TYR A 73 -18.34 -5.69 11.22
N GLY A 74 -18.56 -6.66 12.09
CA GLY A 74 -17.49 -7.40 12.73
C GLY A 74 -16.69 -8.17 11.69
N LEU A 75 -15.37 -8.06 11.76
CA LEU A 75 -14.45 -8.89 11.00
C LEU A 75 -14.30 -10.24 11.67
N THR A 76 -14.07 -11.28 10.86
CA THR A 76 -13.58 -12.56 11.39
C THR A 76 -12.19 -12.37 12.00
N ARG A 77 -11.76 -13.31 12.86
CA ARG A 77 -10.43 -13.24 13.50
C ARG A 77 -9.29 -13.13 12.47
N MET A 78 -9.35 -13.94 11.42
CA MET A 78 -8.33 -13.97 10.37
C MET A 78 -8.29 -12.65 9.58
N GLU A 79 -9.45 -12.08 9.27
CA GLU A 79 -9.54 -10.76 8.64
C GLU A 79 -9.00 -9.66 9.55
N ALA A 80 -9.30 -9.71 10.85
CA ALA A 80 -8.79 -8.75 11.82
C ALA A 80 -7.26 -8.82 11.96
N GLU A 81 -6.68 -10.02 11.97
CA GLU A 81 -5.23 -10.22 12.00
C GLU A 81 -4.56 -9.67 10.74
N ALA A 82 -5.14 -9.93 9.55
CA ALA A 82 -4.62 -9.39 8.29
C ALA A 82 -4.69 -7.86 8.24
N VAL A 83 -5.83 -7.29 8.64
CA VAL A 83 -6.04 -5.84 8.69
C VAL A 83 -5.08 -5.17 9.68
N LYS A 84 -4.84 -5.77 10.84
CA LYS A 84 -3.89 -5.24 11.82
C LYS A 84 -2.48 -5.15 11.22
N VAL A 85 -1.99 -6.23 10.60
CA VAL A 85 -0.65 -6.25 9.99
C VAL A 85 -0.55 -5.20 8.88
N TYR A 86 -1.58 -5.04 8.05
CA TYR A 86 -1.64 -3.97 7.05
C TYR A 86 -1.58 -2.57 7.65
N ILE A 87 -2.37 -2.30 8.69
CA ILE A 87 -2.42 -0.98 9.34
C ILE A 87 -1.06 -0.66 9.97
N ASP A 88 -0.47 -1.60 10.71
CA ASP A 88 0.84 -1.41 11.34
C ASP A 88 1.93 -1.09 10.28
N GLU A 89 1.89 -1.75 9.11
CA GLU A 89 2.77 -1.46 7.98
C GLU A 89 2.56 -0.05 7.41
N MET A 90 1.30 0.32 7.12
CA MET A 90 0.98 1.62 6.52
C MET A 90 1.33 2.78 7.44
N LEU A 91 1.07 2.63 8.75
CA LEU A 91 1.48 3.59 9.77
C LEU A 91 3.01 3.72 9.83
N GLY A 92 3.74 2.60 9.74
CA GLY A 92 5.21 2.62 9.69
C GLY A 92 5.78 3.37 8.47
N LYS A 93 5.03 3.40 7.36
CA LYS A 93 5.37 4.14 6.14
C LYS A 93 4.92 5.62 6.16
N GLY A 94 4.11 6.01 7.14
CA GLY A 94 3.60 7.37 7.29
C GLY A 94 2.39 7.72 6.43
N TYR A 95 1.61 6.70 5.99
CA TYR A 95 0.31 6.89 5.32
C TYR A 95 -0.81 7.26 6.31
#